data_AF-A0A954JAY0-F1
#
_entry.id   AF-A0A954JAY0-F1
#
_cell.length_a   1.000
_cell.length_b   1.000
_cell.length_c   1.000
_cell.angle_alpha   90.00
_cell.angle_beta   90.00
_cell.angle_gamma   90.00
#
_symmetry.space_group_name_H-M   'P 1'
#
loop_
_entity.id
_entity.type
_entity.pdbx_description
1 polymer ?
#
loop_
_entity_poly.entity_id
_entity_poly.type
_entity_poly.pdbx_seq_one_letter_code
_entity_poly.pdbx_strand_id
1 'polypeptide(L)'
;MINVLVDTNTLTSLRMNKKSSKTVADIQVTRQQLLEMLDEKLPKVPATIGYRMGLLVVGLSMLLMPLLYLGLLGALCFVVYWCWVFLSTYRGDNFPWLLAVAAFAAAVTILFLIKPFFGRRAARNRPVRLKRDANLFLFEYVEKICDTVGAPYPISIRVDCIANASAGLRYGLGSIFSNDLVLTIGLPLAAGMNVRQFSGVLAHEFGHFSQGYGMRLNMITMTINNWFIYAAYQRDAWDYRLEHWSKVLPFRLAILIWALRACIWVSRKFLGAICLVGHAISFYMLRQMEFDADRYEIRLSGTKNFKKSTERLSLIGIGFQMAINDIEELYNEERLPDNLPNFAVTSIPNIPSEFLEKMKKHQEEQQTAWHHTHPTDRERIAHAEKLDAEGSMRSDTGVDQLPASVLFHEFDKLCRASTTKFYEERLGTDFKKSCLRNTDALIKERDQDYEAGKALDRY
;
A
#
# COMPACT_ATOMS: atom_id res chain seq x y z
N MET A 1 11.58 14.84 33.37
CA MET A 1 13.00 15.25 33.24
C MET A 1 13.80 14.12 32.59
N ILE A 2 13.48 13.80 31.32
CA ILE A 2 14.25 12.91 30.44
C ILE A 2 14.30 13.66 29.11
N ASN A 3 15.44 14.32 28.87
CA ASN A 3 15.74 15.02 27.62
C ASN A 3 15.95 13.98 26.51
N VAL A 4 14.91 13.69 25.75
CA VAL A 4 15.08 13.18 24.38
C VAL A 4 15.12 14.42 23.49
N LEU A 5 16.29 15.05 23.45
CA LEU A 5 16.63 15.99 22.39
C LEU A 5 16.46 15.21 21.08
N VAL A 6 15.40 15.54 20.34
CA VAL A 6 15.38 15.34 18.90
C VAL A 6 16.65 16.00 18.41
N ASP A 7 17.61 15.21 17.96
CA ASP A 7 18.92 15.67 17.54
C ASP A 7 18.75 16.51 16.26
N THR A 8 18.48 17.80 16.45
CA THR A 8 18.31 18.83 15.42
C THR A 8 19.57 19.00 14.58
N ASN A 9 20.72 18.49 15.03
CA ASN A 9 21.94 18.45 14.23
C ASN A 9 21.88 17.43 13.07
N THR A 10 21.05 16.39 13.18
CA THR A 10 20.86 15.41 12.08
C THR A 10 19.98 15.94 10.94
N LEU A 11 19.12 16.92 11.22
CA LEU A 11 18.26 17.54 10.20
C LEU A 11 18.93 18.76 9.55
N THR A 12 19.83 19.44 10.27
CA THR A 12 20.59 20.55 9.71
C THR A 12 21.69 20.07 8.74
N SER A 13 22.15 18.82 8.85
CA SER A 13 23.07 18.19 7.90
C SER A 13 22.42 17.73 6.59
N LEU A 14 21.09 17.80 6.47
CA LEU A 14 20.36 17.66 5.20
C LEU A 14 20.34 18.96 4.37
N ARG A 15 20.96 20.04 4.85
CA ARG A 15 21.39 21.12 3.94
C ARG A 15 22.37 20.53 2.96
N MET A 16 21.91 20.32 1.72
CA MET A 16 22.74 20.04 0.57
C MET A 16 23.99 20.92 0.62
N ASN A 17 25.11 20.29 0.98
CA ASN A 17 26.42 20.90 0.89
C ASN A 17 26.71 21.06 -0.60
N LYS A 18 26.32 22.21 -1.12
CA LYS A 18 26.61 22.68 -2.47
C LYS A 18 28.13 22.75 -2.60
N LYS A 19 28.68 21.88 -3.45
CA LYS A 19 30.10 21.77 -3.86
C LYS A 19 31.04 21.03 -2.89
N SER A 20 30.99 19.70 -2.93
CA SER A 20 32.23 18.91 -2.94
C SER A 20 32.22 18.10 -4.24
N SER A 21 33.14 18.43 -5.15
CA SER A 21 33.38 17.66 -6.37
C SER A 21 34.01 16.32 -5.98
N LYS A 22 33.19 15.35 -5.55
CA LYS A 22 33.65 13.97 -5.37
C LYS A 22 34.19 13.46 -6.70
N THR A 23 35.39 12.94 -6.69
CA THR A 23 36.05 12.40 -7.87
C THR A 23 35.30 11.14 -8.33
N VAL A 24 35.38 10.78 -9.62
CA VAL A 24 34.78 9.52 -10.13
C VAL A 24 35.25 8.30 -9.32
N ALA A 25 36.51 8.30 -8.89
CA ALA A 25 37.09 7.29 -8.01
C ALA A 25 36.36 7.22 -6.64
N ASP A 26 36.05 8.36 -6.02
CA ASP A 26 35.37 8.40 -4.72
C ASP A 26 33.95 7.83 -4.81
N ILE A 27 33.27 8.06 -5.94
CA ILE A 27 31.94 7.50 -6.22
C ILE A 27 32.03 5.98 -6.39
N GLN A 28 33.02 5.48 -7.13
CA GLN A 28 33.21 4.04 -7.34
C GLN A 28 33.55 3.31 -6.03
N VAL A 29 34.46 3.87 -5.23
CA VAL A 29 34.79 3.32 -3.91
C VAL A 29 33.56 3.28 -3.00
N THR A 30 32.77 4.37 -2.97
CA THR A 30 31.52 4.40 -2.19
C THR A 30 30.55 3.32 -2.65
N ARG A 31 30.39 3.13 -3.97
CA ARG A 31 29.50 2.10 -4.53
C ARG A 31 29.95 0.69 -4.13
N GLN A 32 31.24 0.42 -4.23
CA GLN A 32 31.80 -0.88 -3.89
C GLN A 32 31.60 -1.18 -2.39
N GLN A 33 31.90 -0.22 -1.51
CA GLN A 33 31.66 -0.35 -0.08
C GLN A 33 30.18 -0.62 0.24
N LEU A 34 29.26 0.06 -0.45
CA LEU A 34 27.82 -0.18 -0.30
C LEU A 34 27.39 -1.59 -0.71
N LEU A 35 28.02 -2.17 -1.74
CA LEU A 35 27.74 -3.54 -2.18
C LEU A 35 28.36 -4.59 -1.24
N GLU A 36 29.58 -4.37 -0.76
CA GLU A 36 30.31 -5.27 0.15
C GLU A 36 29.57 -5.45 1.49
N MET A 37 28.85 -4.43 1.96
CA MET A 37 27.99 -4.54 3.16
C MET A 37 26.91 -5.62 3.07
N LEU A 38 26.55 -6.04 1.86
CA LEU A 38 25.46 -6.98 1.60
C LEU A 38 25.97 -8.39 1.26
N ASP A 39 27.28 -8.66 1.43
CA ASP A 39 27.88 -9.93 1.01
C ASP A 39 27.41 -11.16 1.81
N GLU A 40 26.99 -10.96 3.06
CA GLU A 40 26.56 -12.06 3.93
C GLU A 40 25.12 -12.49 3.64
N LYS A 41 24.92 -13.74 3.23
CA LYS A 41 23.58 -14.31 3.01
C LYS A 41 22.85 -14.54 4.34
N LEU A 42 21.59 -14.13 4.37
CA LEU A 42 20.74 -14.33 5.53
C LEU A 42 20.21 -15.77 5.62
N PRO A 43 20.20 -16.38 6.81
CA PRO A 43 19.62 -17.70 6.98
C PRO A 43 18.11 -17.66 6.73
N LYS A 44 17.60 -18.65 5.98
CA LYS A 44 16.16 -18.80 5.76
C LYS A 44 15.45 -19.11 7.07
N VAL A 45 14.27 -18.53 7.27
CA VAL A 45 13.41 -18.84 8.41
C VAL A 45 12.59 -20.10 8.09
N PRO A 46 12.75 -21.22 8.83
CA PRO A 46 11.95 -22.41 8.58
C PRO A 46 10.49 -22.20 8.98
N ALA A 47 9.56 -22.52 8.09
CA ALA A 47 8.14 -22.49 8.36
C ALA A 47 7.75 -23.54 9.42
N THR A 48 7.14 -23.10 10.53
CA THR A 48 6.62 -23.97 11.59
C THR A 48 5.45 -24.81 11.09
N ILE A 49 5.20 -25.96 11.73
CA ILE A 49 4.06 -26.84 11.37
C ILE A 49 2.73 -26.10 11.54
N GLY A 50 2.57 -25.33 12.63
CA GLY A 50 1.37 -24.52 12.86
C GLY A 50 1.12 -23.51 11.75
N TYR A 51 2.16 -22.83 11.26
CA TYR A 51 2.05 -21.92 10.13
C TYR A 51 1.62 -22.65 8.84
N ARG A 52 2.20 -23.83 8.55
CA ARG A 52 1.82 -24.64 7.38
C ARG A 52 0.36 -25.11 7.44
N MET A 53 -0.12 -25.49 8.63
CA MET A 53 -1.53 -25.84 8.83
C MET A 53 -2.43 -24.62 8.64
N GLY A 54 -2.03 -23.45 9.14
CA GLY A 54 -2.72 -22.19 8.90
C GLY A 54 -2.82 -21.85 7.42
N LEU A 55 -1.73 -21.99 6.66
CA LEU A 55 -1.73 -21.84 5.20
C LEU A 55 -2.72 -22.78 4.52
N LEU A 56 -2.79 -24.04 4.96
CA LEU A 56 -3.72 -25.01 4.39
C LEU A 56 -5.18 -24.61 4.67
N VAL A 57 -5.50 -24.20 5.90
CA VAL A 57 -6.86 -23.75 6.26
C VAL A 57 -7.25 -22.50 5.47
N VAL A 58 -6.36 -21.52 5.35
CA VAL A 58 -6.59 -20.31 4.52
C VAL A 58 -6.74 -20.69 3.04
N GLY A 59 -5.91 -21.61 2.53
CA GLY A 59 -6.02 -22.11 1.16
C GLY A 59 -7.38 -22.75 0.88
N LEU A 60 -7.85 -23.63 1.77
CA LEU A 60 -9.16 -24.26 1.66
C LEU A 60 -10.31 -23.23 1.76
N SER A 61 -10.20 -22.25 2.65
CA SER A 61 -11.23 -21.21 2.77
C SER A 61 -11.30 -20.32 1.51
N MET A 62 -10.15 -19.99 0.92
CA MET A 62 -10.10 -19.25 -0.35
C MET A 62 -10.67 -20.02 -1.55
N LEU A 63 -10.69 -21.36 -1.50
CA LEU A 63 -11.41 -22.18 -2.47
C LEU A 63 -12.92 -22.24 -2.19
N LEU A 64 -13.29 -22.34 -0.90
CA LEU A 64 -14.68 -22.40 -0.47
C LEU A 64 -15.45 -21.10 -0.79
N MET A 65 -14.82 -19.94 -0.64
CA MET A 65 -15.47 -18.64 -0.86
C MET A 65 -16.06 -18.48 -2.29
N PRO A 66 -15.29 -18.70 -3.39
CA PRO A 66 -15.84 -18.74 -4.73
C PRO A 66 -16.92 -19.81 -4.93
N LEU A 67 -16.78 -20.98 -4.31
CA LEU A 67 -17.80 -22.05 -4.41
C LEU A 67 -19.12 -21.63 -3.75
N LEU A 68 -19.09 -20.95 -2.61
CA LEU A 68 -20.29 -20.39 -1.97
C LEU A 68 -20.93 -19.30 -2.83
N TYR A 69 -20.12 -18.47 -3.50
CA TYR A 69 -20.62 -17.49 -4.47
C TYR A 69 -21.31 -18.16 -5.67
N LEU A 70 -20.68 -19.18 -6.25
CA LEU A 70 -21.28 -19.96 -7.35
C LEU A 70 -22.53 -20.72 -6.88
N GLY A 71 -22.55 -21.19 -5.63
CA GLY A 71 -23.72 -21.79 -5.00
C GLY A 71 -24.89 -20.81 -4.88
N LEU A 72 -24.65 -19.56 -4.46
CA LEU A 72 -25.66 -18.50 -4.45
C LEU A 72 -26.19 -18.23 -5.87
N LEU A 73 -25.30 -18.14 -6.86
CA LEU A 73 -25.68 -17.93 -8.25
C LEU A 73 -26.55 -19.09 -8.77
N GLY A 74 -26.13 -20.33 -8.50
CA GLY A 74 -26.86 -21.55 -8.86
C GLY A 74 -28.23 -21.62 -8.18
N ALA A 75 -28.32 -21.25 -6.90
CA ALA A 75 -29.59 -21.19 -6.17
C ALA A 75 -30.56 -20.17 -6.78
N LEU A 76 -30.08 -18.98 -7.15
CA LEU A 76 -30.91 -17.97 -7.82
C LEU A 76 -31.34 -18.44 -9.22
N CYS A 77 -30.46 -19.08 -9.98
CA CYS A 77 -30.81 -19.67 -11.28
C CYS A 77 -31.86 -20.77 -11.12
N PHE A 78 -31.75 -21.60 -10.09
CA PHE A 78 -32.75 -22.61 -9.76
C PHE A 78 -34.11 -22.00 -9.40
N VAL A 79 -34.14 -20.90 -8.64
CA VAL A 79 -35.39 -20.17 -8.34
C VAL A 79 -36.04 -19.67 -9.63
N VAL A 80 -35.27 -19.08 -10.56
CA VAL A 80 -35.80 -18.62 -11.85
C VAL A 80 -36.36 -19.79 -12.65
N TYR A 81 -35.62 -20.89 -12.75
CA TYR A 81 -36.06 -22.11 -13.46
C TYR A 81 -37.33 -22.71 -12.84
N TRP A 82 -37.37 -22.83 -11.52
CA TRP A 82 -38.50 -23.39 -10.79
C TRP A 82 -39.75 -22.53 -10.98
N CYS A 83 -39.64 -21.20 -10.86
CA CYS A 83 -40.74 -20.29 -11.14
C CYS A 83 -41.23 -20.41 -12.59
N TRP A 84 -40.32 -20.54 -13.57
CA TRP A 84 -40.68 -20.74 -14.98
C TRP A 84 -41.47 -22.03 -15.21
N VAL A 85 -40.99 -23.16 -14.69
CA VAL A 85 -41.68 -24.46 -14.83
C VAL A 85 -43.03 -24.43 -14.15
N PHE A 86 -43.11 -23.88 -12.94
CA PHE A 86 -44.37 -23.77 -12.21
C PHE A 86 -45.38 -22.90 -12.98
N LEU A 87 -44.97 -21.72 -13.46
CA LEU A 87 -45.82 -20.84 -14.28
C LEU A 87 -46.31 -21.52 -15.56
N SER A 88 -45.49 -22.37 -16.19
CA SER A 88 -45.88 -23.09 -17.41
C SER A 88 -46.91 -24.21 -17.16
N THR A 89 -47.00 -24.71 -15.93
CA THR A 89 -47.89 -25.83 -15.56
C THR A 89 -49.12 -25.36 -14.76
N TYR A 90 -49.07 -24.16 -14.19
CA TYR A 90 -50.12 -23.61 -13.35
C TYR A 90 -51.38 -23.27 -14.16
N ARG A 91 -52.52 -23.85 -13.77
CA ARG A 91 -53.84 -23.63 -14.39
C ARG A 91 -54.86 -22.96 -13.47
N GLY A 92 -54.44 -22.47 -12.31
CA GLY A 92 -55.31 -21.76 -11.37
C GLY A 92 -55.32 -20.24 -11.61
N ASP A 93 -56.31 -19.54 -11.04
CA ASP A 93 -56.45 -18.09 -11.19
C ASP A 93 -55.70 -17.28 -10.11
N ASN A 94 -55.09 -17.96 -9.11
CA ASN A 94 -54.59 -17.29 -7.92
C ASN A 94 -53.08 -16.97 -7.99
N PHE A 95 -52.77 -15.70 -8.24
CA PHE A 95 -51.47 -15.04 -8.05
C PHE A 95 -50.24 -15.52 -8.88
N PRO A 96 -50.35 -15.91 -10.17
CA PRO A 96 -49.18 -16.24 -10.99
C PRO A 96 -48.20 -15.05 -11.13
N TRP A 97 -48.70 -13.82 -11.01
CA TRP A 97 -47.88 -12.61 -11.08
C TRP A 97 -46.86 -12.50 -9.93
N LEU A 98 -47.11 -13.08 -8.74
CA LEU A 98 -46.14 -13.06 -7.64
C LEU A 98 -44.89 -13.91 -7.97
N LEU A 99 -45.09 -15.07 -8.59
CA LEU A 99 -43.98 -15.92 -9.05
C LEU A 99 -43.21 -15.27 -10.20
N ALA A 100 -43.90 -14.57 -11.10
CA ALA A 100 -43.25 -13.79 -12.15
C ALA A 100 -42.39 -12.65 -11.57
N VAL A 101 -42.88 -11.97 -10.53
CA VAL A 101 -42.12 -10.94 -9.80
C VAL A 101 -40.90 -11.54 -9.09
N ALA A 102 -41.04 -12.70 -8.44
CA ALA A 102 -39.94 -13.39 -7.79
C ALA A 102 -38.85 -13.83 -8.79
N ALA A 103 -39.25 -14.40 -9.93
CA ALA A 103 -38.35 -14.78 -11.01
C ALA A 103 -37.60 -13.56 -11.59
N PHE A 104 -38.32 -12.45 -11.82
CA PHE A 104 -37.72 -11.20 -12.27
C PHE A 104 -36.73 -10.64 -11.25
N ALA A 105 -37.08 -10.60 -9.97
CA ALA A 105 -36.19 -10.13 -8.92
C ALA A 105 -34.92 -10.99 -8.80
N ALA A 106 -35.05 -12.32 -8.91
CA ALA A 106 -33.92 -13.25 -8.91
C ALA A 106 -33.01 -13.03 -10.14
N ALA A 107 -33.59 -12.89 -11.33
CA ALA A 107 -32.85 -12.60 -12.56
C ALA A 107 -32.07 -11.28 -12.49
N VAL A 108 -32.69 -10.21 -11.99
CA VAL A 108 -31.98 -8.93 -11.80
C VAL A 108 -30.90 -9.04 -10.73
N THR A 109 -31.14 -9.79 -9.65
CA THR A 109 -30.12 -10.04 -8.62
C THR A 109 -28.91 -10.80 -9.19
N ILE A 110 -29.13 -11.79 -10.06
CA ILE A 110 -28.06 -12.49 -10.81
C ILE A 110 -27.23 -11.49 -11.62
N LEU A 111 -27.88 -10.58 -12.36
CA LEU A 111 -27.17 -9.56 -13.13
C LEU A 111 -26.30 -8.66 -12.24
N PHE A 112 -26.79 -8.27 -11.07
CA PHE A 112 -26.02 -7.49 -10.10
C PHE A 112 -24.85 -8.26 -9.48
N LEU A 113 -24.99 -9.58 -9.29
CA LEU A 113 -23.90 -10.42 -8.78
C LEU A 113 -22.81 -10.64 -9.82
N ILE A 114 -23.15 -10.73 -11.11
CA ILE A 114 -22.18 -10.95 -12.21
C ILE A 114 -21.50 -9.64 -12.63
N LYS A 115 -22.21 -8.52 -12.59
CA LYS A 115 -21.72 -7.21 -13.03
C LYS A 115 -20.32 -6.82 -12.49
N PRO A 116 -19.93 -7.12 -11.23
CA PRO A 116 -18.59 -6.85 -10.73
C PRO A 116 -17.43 -7.37 -11.58
N PHE A 117 -17.63 -8.45 -12.34
CA PHE A 117 -16.61 -8.97 -13.28
C PHE A 117 -16.34 -8.03 -14.47
N PHE A 118 -17.28 -7.15 -14.81
CA PHE A 118 -17.18 -6.20 -15.91
C PHE A 118 -16.85 -4.77 -15.48
N GLY A 119 -16.72 -4.53 -14.16
CA GLY A 119 -16.39 -3.21 -13.63
C GLY A 119 -14.99 -2.76 -14.05
N ARG A 120 -14.87 -1.57 -14.64
CA ARG A 120 -13.57 -0.92 -14.86
C ARG A 120 -12.99 -0.53 -13.50
N ARG A 121 -11.82 -1.07 -13.17
CA ARG A 121 -11.05 -0.60 -12.00
C ARG A 121 -10.62 0.85 -12.26
N ALA A 122 -10.72 1.70 -11.24
CA ALA A 122 -10.27 3.08 -11.31
C ALA A 122 -8.82 3.14 -11.83
N ALA A 123 -8.51 4.16 -12.64
CA ALA A 123 -7.15 4.40 -13.09
C ALA A 123 -6.27 4.61 -11.85
N ARG A 124 -5.34 3.68 -11.60
CA ARG A 124 -4.33 3.83 -10.57
C ARG A 124 -3.20 4.69 -11.10
N ASN A 125 -2.57 5.47 -10.22
CA ASN A 125 -1.31 6.14 -10.52
C ASN A 125 -0.35 5.12 -11.15
N ARG A 126 0.23 5.43 -12.31
CA ARG A 126 1.10 4.49 -13.03
C ARG A 126 2.55 4.75 -12.62
N PRO A 127 3.18 3.86 -11.85
CA PRO A 127 4.56 4.05 -11.45
C PRO A 127 5.48 4.14 -12.67
N VAL A 128 6.45 5.05 -12.62
CA VAL A 128 7.42 5.27 -13.69
C VAL A 128 8.41 4.11 -13.71
N ARG A 129 8.46 3.38 -14.82
CA ARG A 129 9.44 2.32 -15.01
C ARG A 129 10.84 2.90 -15.21
N LEU A 130 11.79 2.46 -14.39
CA LEU A 130 13.20 2.80 -14.58
C LEU A 130 13.82 1.94 -15.67
N LYS A 131 14.72 2.53 -16.46
CA LYS A 131 15.57 1.78 -17.37
C LYS A 131 16.87 1.40 -16.67
N ARG A 132 17.33 0.17 -16.90
CA ARG A 132 18.52 -0.40 -16.26
C ARG A 132 19.80 0.33 -16.67
N ASP A 133 19.93 0.67 -17.95
CA ASP A 133 21.05 1.44 -18.52
C ASP A 133 21.29 2.78 -17.80
N ALA A 134 20.24 3.49 -17.45
CA ALA A 134 20.32 4.76 -16.75
C ALA A 134 20.53 4.63 -15.23
N ASN A 135 20.13 3.50 -14.62
CA ASN A 135 20.14 3.33 -13.15
C ASN A 135 20.92 2.07 -12.74
N LEU A 136 22.07 1.80 -13.37
CA LEU A 136 22.85 0.58 -13.18
C LEU A 136 23.10 0.27 -11.70
N PHE A 137 23.54 1.27 -10.93
CA PHE A 137 23.87 1.09 -9.51
C PHE A 137 22.66 0.68 -8.66
N LEU A 138 21.49 1.29 -8.87
CA LEU A 138 20.27 0.90 -8.15
C LEU A 138 19.88 -0.55 -8.45
N PHE A 139 19.96 -0.96 -9.72
CA PHE A 139 19.61 -2.33 -10.12
C PHE A 139 20.57 -3.34 -9.50
N GLU A 140 21.87 -3.08 -9.56
CA GLU A 140 22.89 -3.93 -8.95
C GLU A 140 22.72 -4.01 -7.42
N TYR A 141 22.46 -2.88 -6.76
CA TYR A 141 22.21 -2.82 -5.33
C TYR A 141 20.97 -3.63 -4.93
N VAL A 142 19.89 -3.52 -5.69
CA VAL A 142 18.66 -4.29 -5.46
C VAL A 142 18.88 -5.78 -5.69
N GLU A 143 19.58 -6.18 -6.76
CA GLU A 143 19.96 -7.57 -7.02
C GLU A 143 20.80 -8.14 -5.87
N LYS A 144 21.71 -7.33 -5.33
CA LYS A 144 22.51 -7.71 -4.17
C LYS A 144 21.65 -7.97 -2.92
N ILE A 145 20.69 -7.09 -2.62
CA ILE A 145 19.73 -7.34 -1.52
C ILE A 145 18.94 -8.63 -1.76
N CYS A 146 18.50 -8.88 -3.00
CA CYS A 146 17.81 -10.12 -3.33
C CYS A 146 18.68 -11.37 -3.08
N ASP A 147 19.98 -11.31 -3.40
CA ASP A 147 20.93 -12.39 -3.10
C ASP A 147 21.11 -12.61 -1.60
N THR A 148 21.19 -11.51 -0.84
CA THR A 148 21.30 -11.53 0.63
C THR A 148 20.07 -12.17 1.27
N VAL A 149 18.86 -11.81 0.82
CA VAL A 149 17.58 -12.30 1.36
C VAL A 149 17.20 -13.68 0.79
N GLY A 150 17.73 -14.05 -0.39
CA GLY A 150 17.35 -15.25 -1.12
C GLY A 150 16.01 -15.12 -1.85
N ALA A 151 15.71 -13.91 -2.37
CA ALA A 151 14.50 -13.59 -3.13
C ALA A 151 14.79 -13.58 -4.66
N PRO A 152 13.79 -13.79 -5.52
CA PRO A 152 13.98 -13.65 -6.97
C PRO A 152 14.25 -12.19 -7.35
N TYR A 153 15.02 -11.96 -8.41
CA TYR A 153 15.29 -10.61 -8.90
C TYR A 153 14.04 -9.96 -9.53
N PRO A 154 13.80 -8.66 -9.30
CA PRO A 154 12.73 -7.94 -9.97
C PRO A 154 13.03 -7.75 -11.47
N ILE A 155 12.09 -8.14 -12.32
CA ILE A 155 12.14 -7.90 -13.78
C ILE A 155 12.02 -6.40 -14.09
N SER A 156 11.40 -5.63 -13.20
CA SER A 156 11.22 -4.20 -13.36
C SER A 156 11.25 -3.50 -12.01
N ILE A 157 12.07 -2.44 -11.93
CA ILE A 157 12.00 -1.45 -10.86
C ILE A 157 11.18 -0.26 -11.37
N ARG A 158 10.24 0.21 -10.56
CA ARG A 158 9.40 1.37 -10.83
C ARG A 158 9.47 2.33 -9.65
N VAL A 159 9.16 3.59 -9.92
CA VAL A 159 9.11 4.63 -8.89
C VAL A 159 7.82 5.43 -8.97
N ASP A 160 7.34 5.88 -7.83
CA ASP A 160 6.23 6.83 -7.74
C ASP A 160 6.46 7.84 -6.61
N CYS A 161 5.52 8.77 -6.45
CA CYS A 161 5.58 9.77 -5.40
C CYS A 161 4.90 9.32 -4.10
N ILE A 162 4.44 8.08 -3.98
CA ILE A 162 3.74 7.60 -2.78
C ILE A 162 4.78 7.25 -1.71
N ALA A 163 4.55 7.60 -0.45
CA ALA A 163 5.43 7.25 0.66
C ALA A 163 5.33 5.76 1.07
N ASN A 164 5.64 4.85 0.13
CA ASN A 164 5.59 3.41 0.35
C ASN A 164 6.62 2.66 -0.50
N ALA A 165 6.99 1.46 -0.10
CA ALA A 165 7.66 0.48 -0.95
C ALA A 165 6.70 -0.70 -1.15
N SER A 166 6.76 -1.34 -2.31
CA SER A 166 6.02 -2.59 -2.51
C SER A 166 6.71 -3.46 -3.53
N ALA A 167 6.76 -4.76 -3.25
CA ALA A 167 7.14 -5.77 -4.23
C ALA A 167 5.92 -6.64 -4.58
N GLY A 168 5.66 -6.85 -5.87
CA GLY A 168 4.46 -7.56 -6.34
C GLY A 168 4.65 -8.23 -7.70
N LEU A 169 3.72 -9.12 -8.08
CA LEU A 169 3.73 -9.76 -9.39
C LEU A 169 3.07 -8.88 -10.45
N ARG A 170 3.69 -8.78 -11.64
CA ARG A 170 3.27 -7.88 -12.73
C ARG A 170 1.81 -8.01 -13.13
N TYR A 171 1.29 -9.23 -13.29
CA TYR A 171 -0.09 -9.50 -13.74
C TYR A 171 -0.98 -10.07 -12.64
N GLY A 172 -0.64 -9.88 -11.36
CA GLY A 172 -1.39 -10.43 -10.24
C GLY A 172 -1.52 -11.95 -10.35
N LEU A 173 -2.75 -12.47 -10.33
CA LEU A 173 -3.01 -13.93 -10.39
C LEU A 173 -2.42 -14.60 -11.65
N GLY A 174 -2.40 -13.90 -12.79
CA GLY A 174 -1.87 -14.43 -14.05
C GLY A 174 -0.36 -14.71 -14.02
N SER A 175 0.34 -14.15 -13.04
CA SER A 175 1.78 -14.32 -12.84
C SER A 175 2.13 -15.19 -11.63
N ILE A 176 1.18 -15.84 -10.93
CA ILE A 176 1.47 -16.60 -9.69
C ILE A 176 2.57 -17.65 -9.85
N PHE A 177 2.61 -18.29 -11.03
CA PHE A 177 3.60 -19.33 -11.35
C PHE A 177 4.84 -18.78 -12.06
N SER A 178 4.84 -17.50 -12.44
CA SER A 178 5.99 -16.80 -13.04
C SER A 178 6.76 -16.03 -11.97
N ASN A 179 8.08 -15.90 -12.13
CA ASN A 179 8.90 -15.04 -11.27
C ASN A 179 8.88 -13.58 -11.76
N ASP A 180 7.69 -13.06 -12.09
CA ASP A 180 7.49 -11.74 -12.68
C ASP A 180 7.43 -10.62 -11.63
N LEU A 181 8.47 -10.54 -10.81
CA LEU A 181 8.56 -9.58 -9.72
C LEU A 181 8.74 -8.15 -10.24
N VAL A 182 7.96 -7.24 -9.69
CA VAL A 182 8.04 -5.79 -9.90
C VAL A 182 8.23 -5.12 -8.55
N LEU A 183 9.33 -4.40 -8.40
CA LEU A 183 9.57 -3.53 -7.25
C LEU A 183 9.06 -2.12 -7.58
N THR A 184 8.24 -1.55 -6.71
CA THR A 184 7.83 -0.14 -6.76
C THR A 184 8.38 0.58 -5.55
N ILE A 185 9.18 1.61 -5.79
CA ILE A 185 9.84 2.40 -4.75
C ILE A 185 9.22 3.79 -4.72
N GLY A 186 8.65 4.14 -3.58
CA GLY A 186 8.25 5.49 -3.26
C GLY A 186 9.47 6.40 -3.12
N LEU A 187 9.58 7.40 -3.98
CA LEU A 187 10.67 8.39 -3.92
C LEU A 187 10.76 9.12 -2.56
N PRO A 188 9.65 9.38 -1.81
CA PRO A 188 9.76 9.95 -0.47
C PRO A 188 10.59 9.09 0.50
N LEU A 189 10.61 7.75 0.33
CA LEU A 189 11.42 6.86 1.16
C LEU A 189 12.91 7.08 0.90
N ALA A 190 13.32 7.10 -0.38
CA ALA A 190 14.69 7.35 -0.77
C ALA A 190 15.17 8.77 -0.42
N ALA A 191 14.26 9.75 -0.40
CA ALA A 191 14.55 11.12 0.02
C ALA A 191 14.66 11.25 1.55
N GLY A 192 13.89 10.46 2.30
CA GLY A 192 13.77 10.59 3.76
C GLY A 192 14.63 9.63 4.57
N MET A 193 15.13 8.55 4.00
CA MET A 193 15.86 7.50 4.71
C MET A 193 17.35 7.50 4.36
N ASN A 194 18.18 6.99 5.28
CA ASN A 194 19.55 6.61 4.94
C ASN A 194 19.59 5.22 4.26
N VAL A 195 20.76 4.84 3.73
CA VAL A 195 20.92 3.57 3.02
C VAL A 195 20.60 2.37 3.92
N ARG A 196 21.01 2.36 5.19
CA ARG A 196 20.73 1.26 6.13
C ARG A 196 19.23 1.04 6.34
N GLN A 197 18.49 2.10 6.61
CA GLN A 197 17.02 2.10 6.78
C GLN A 197 16.33 1.66 5.49
N PHE A 198 16.70 2.26 4.37
CA PHE A 198 16.11 1.96 3.07
C PHE A 198 16.35 0.50 2.65
N SER A 199 17.56 -0.02 2.88
CA SER A 199 17.89 -1.42 2.61
C SER A 199 17.10 -2.37 3.50
N GLY A 200 16.88 -1.98 4.76
CA GLY A 200 15.99 -2.69 5.68
C GLY A 200 14.56 -2.82 5.13
N VAL A 201 13.96 -1.72 4.71
CA VAL A 201 12.62 -1.71 4.10
C VAL A 201 12.57 -2.58 2.83
N LEU A 202 13.57 -2.50 1.95
CA LEU A 202 13.64 -3.37 0.77
C LEU A 202 13.78 -4.85 1.17
N ALA A 203 14.55 -5.17 2.20
CA ALA A 203 14.71 -6.53 2.69
C ALA A 203 13.42 -7.09 3.31
N HIS A 204 12.62 -6.26 3.97
CA HIS A 204 11.27 -6.62 4.39
C HIS A 204 10.39 -7.00 3.19
N GLU A 205 10.33 -6.13 2.18
CA GLU A 205 9.54 -6.36 0.96
C GLU A 205 9.96 -7.65 0.23
N PHE A 206 11.27 -7.88 0.06
CA PHE A 206 11.79 -9.11 -0.53
C PHE A 206 11.64 -10.33 0.40
N GLY A 207 11.58 -10.10 1.71
CA GLY A 207 11.31 -11.09 2.73
C GLY A 207 10.00 -11.83 2.46
N HIS A 208 8.94 -11.14 2.03
CA HIS A 208 7.69 -11.80 1.60
C HIS A 208 7.92 -12.79 0.45
N PHE A 209 8.77 -12.48 -0.52
CA PHE A 209 9.03 -13.36 -1.67
C PHE A 209 9.84 -14.60 -1.30
N SER A 210 10.72 -14.49 -0.30
CA SER A 210 11.46 -15.63 0.23
C SER A 210 10.56 -16.67 0.93
N GLN A 211 9.34 -16.29 1.35
CA GLN A 211 8.37 -17.16 2.03
C GLN A 211 7.67 -18.14 1.06
N GLY A 212 7.87 -18.01 -0.25
CA GLY A 212 7.39 -18.95 -1.26
C GLY A 212 5.86 -19.08 -1.30
N TYR A 213 5.32 -20.20 -0.80
CA TYR A 213 3.88 -20.52 -0.85
C TYR A 213 3.01 -19.52 -0.08
N GLY A 214 3.49 -19.01 1.06
CA GLY A 214 2.72 -18.06 1.88
C GLY A 214 2.40 -16.77 1.13
N MET A 215 3.40 -16.23 0.42
CA MET A 215 3.23 -15.05 -0.44
C MET A 215 2.22 -15.29 -1.56
N ARG A 216 2.29 -16.44 -2.25
CA ARG A 216 1.36 -16.75 -3.34
C ARG A 216 -0.07 -16.85 -2.83
N LEU A 217 -0.25 -17.51 -1.68
CA LEU A 217 -1.55 -17.59 -1.03
C LEU A 217 -2.06 -16.22 -0.62
N ASN A 218 -1.23 -15.37 -0.01
CA ASN A 218 -1.59 -13.99 0.31
C ASN A 218 -2.06 -13.21 -0.92
N MET A 219 -1.38 -13.34 -2.07
CA MET A 219 -1.81 -12.69 -3.31
C MET A 219 -3.18 -13.18 -3.80
N ILE A 220 -3.45 -14.48 -3.68
CA ILE A 220 -4.77 -15.07 -3.97
C ILE A 220 -5.81 -14.51 -3.01
N THR A 221 -5.54 -14.58 -1.71
CA THR A 221 -6.41 -14.09 -0.64
C THR A 221 -6.75 -12.62 -0.85
N MET A 222 -5.76 -11.75 -1.06
CA MET A 222 -5.97 -10.32 -1.31
C MET A 222 -6.78 -10.06 -2.58
N THR A 223 -6.57 -10.83 -3.65
CA THR A 223 -7.34 -10.66 -4.89
C THR A 223 -8.81 -11.04 -4.69
N ILE A 224 -9.06 -12.20 -4.07
CA ILE A 224 -10.42 -12.69 -3.78
C ILE A 224 -11.12 -11.71 -2.83
N ASN A 225 -10.48 -11.35 -1.72
CA ASN A 225 -11.02 -10.41 -0.73
C ASN A 225 -11.34 -9.06 -1.34
N ASN A 226 -10.44 -8.47 -2.12
CA ASN A 226 -10.70 -7.18 -2.78
C ASN A 226 -11.89 -7.26 -3.75
N TRP A 227 -12.07 -8.39 -4.45
CA TRP A 227 -13.23 -8.59 -5.31
C TRP A 227 -14.53 -8.73 -4.50
N PHE A 228 -14.51 -9.48 -3.38
CA PHE A 228 -15.69 -9.59 -2.50
C PHE A 228 -16.04 -8.25 -1.85
N ILE A 229 -15.06 -7.46 -1.41
CA ILE A 229 -15.29 -6.10 -0.90
C ILE A 229 -15.92 -5.23 -1.97
N TYR A 230 -15.36 -5.25 -3.19
CA TYR A 230 -15.89 -4.52 -4.33
C TYR A 230 -17.34 -4.92 -4.62
N ALA A 231 -17.64 -6.22 -4.72
CA ALA A 231 -18.98 -6.73 -5.01
C ALA A 231 -20.00 -6.45 -3.89
N ALA A 232 -19.56 -6.49 -2.62
CA ALA A 232 -20.43 -6.31 -1.47
C ALA A 232 -20.73 -4.84 -1.14
N TYR A 233 -19.73 -3.96 -1.26
CA TYR A 233 -19.80 -2.60 -0.71
C TYR A 233 -19.75 -1.48 -1.74
N GLN A 234 -19.17 -1.71 -2.93
CA GLN A 234 -19.06 -0.64 -3.92
C GLN A 234 -20.43 -0.37 -4.55
N ARG A 235 -20.92 0.86 -4.36
CA ARG A 235 -22.12 1.36 -5.04
C ARG A 235 -21.76 1.91 -6.41
N ASP A 236 -22.66 1.72 -7.35
CA ASP A 236 -22.49 2.20 -8.72
C ASP A 236 -23.74 2.92 -9.24
N ALA A 237 -23.67 3.40 -10.48
CA ALA A 237 -24.76 4.15 -11.11
C ALA A 237 -26.13 3.42 -11.09
N TRP A 238 -26.15 2.09 -11.14
CA TRP A 238 -27.39 1.32 -11.08
C TRP A 238 -28.00 1.32 -9.67
N ASP A 239 -27.18 1.31 -8.62
CA ASP A 239 -27.65 1.47 -7.25
C ASP A 239 -28.34 2.83 -7.04
N TYR A 240 -27.74 3.89 -7.60
CA TYR A 240 -28.33 5.23 -7.54
C TYR A 240 -29.62 5.32 -8.37
N ARG A 241 -29.69 4.67 -9.54
CA ARG A 241 -30.92 4.61 -10.35
C ARG A 241 -32.05 3.86 -9.65
N LEU A 242 -31.79 2.68 -9.08
CA LEU A 242 -32.78 1.92 -8.32
C LEU A 242 -33.28 2.71 -7.11
N GLU A 243 -32.39 3.42 -6.43
CA GLU A 243 -32.78 4.29 -5.33
C GLU A 243 -33.65 5.46 -5.79
N HIS A 244 -33.28 6.12 -6.88
CA HIS A 244 -34.06 7.20 -7.45
C HIS A 244 -35.45 6.73 -7.89
N TRP A 245 -35.54 5.63 -8.65
CA TRP A 245 -36.82 5.04 -9.09
C TRP A 245 -37.73 4.67 -7.93
N SER A 246 -37.17 4.20 -6.81
CA SER A 246 -37.98 3.88 -5.63
C SER A 246 -38.62 5.11 -4.95
N LYS A 247 -38.16 6.33 -5.27
CA LYS A 247 -38.70 7.58 -4.73
C LYS A 247 -39.67 8.27 -5.69
N VAL A 248 -39.50 8.09 -7.00
CA VAL A 248 -40.30 8.80 -8.03
C VAL A 248 -41.43 7.97 -8.63
N LEU A 249 -41.38 6.64 -8.56
CA LEU A 249 -42.40 5.78 -9.16
C LEU A 249 -43.67 5.70 -8.28
N PRO A 250 -44.85 5.46 -8.90
CA PRO A 250 -46.09 5.19 -8.17
C PRO A 250 -45.95 4.05 -7.17
N PHE A 251 -46.67 4.12 -6.05
CA PHE A 251 -46.54 3.19 -4.91
C PHE A 251 -46.51 1.70 -5.30
N ARG A 252 -47.37 1.26 -6.22
CA ARG A 252 -47.42 -0.15 -6.68
C ARG A 252 -46.12 -0.61 -7.35
N LEU A 253 -45.49 0.26 -8.15
CA LEU A 253 -44.20 -0.01 -8.79
C LEU A 253 -43.04 0.18 -7.81
N ALA A 254 -43.15 1.12 -6.87
CA ALA A 254 -42.16 1.33 -5.81
C ALA A 254 -41.98 0.07 -4.95
N ILE A 255 -43.05 -0.67 -4.63
CA ILE A 255 -42.98 -1.95 -3.92
C ILE A 255 -42.09 -2.96 -4.65
N LEU A 256 -42.22 -3.09 -5.98
CA LEU A 256 -41.37 -3.98 -6.78
C LEU A 256 -39.90 -3.58 -6.71
N ILE A 257 -39.62 -2.27 -6.80
CA ILE A 257 -38.26 -1.75 -6.69
C ILE A 257 -37.70 -1.95 -5.28
N TRP A 258 -38.49 -1.77 -4.22
CA TRP A 258 -38.07 -2.05 -2.85
C TRP A 258 -37.75 -3.53 -2.63
N ALA A 259 -38.57 -4.44 -3.18
CA ALA A 259 -38.30 -5.87 -3.13
C ALA A 259 -36.98 -6.21 -3.84
N LEU A 260 -36.76 -5.67 -5.04
CA LEU A 260 -35.50 -5.85 -5.76
C LEU A 260 -34.29 -5.32 -4.98
N ARG A 261 -34.41 -4.11 -4.40
CA ARG A 261 -33.36 -3.52 -3.55
C ARG A 261 -33.08 -4.38 -2.32
N ALA A 262 -34.11 -4.97 -1.73
CA ALA A 262 -33.96 -5.91 -0.61
C ALA A 262 -33.19 -7.17 -1.04
N CYS A 263 -33.50 -7.78 -2.18
CA CYS A 263 -32.77 -8.94 -2.70
C CYS A 263 -31.28 -8.61 -2.96
N ILE A 264 -31.00 -7.46 -3.58
CA ILE A 264 -29.61 -6.99 -3.80
C ILE A 264 -28.91 -6.72 -2.46
N TRP A 265 -29.61 -6.12 -1.50
CA TRP A 265 -29.04 -5.87 -0.18
C TRP A 265 -28.72 -7.15 0.58
N VAL A 266 -29.63 -8.14 0.59
CA VAL A 266 -29.42 -9.44 1.25
C VAL A 266 -28.25 -10.18 0.62
N SER A 267 -28.19 -10.24 -0.73
CA SER A 267 -27.08 -10.89 -1.43
C SER A 267 -25.74 -10.20 -1.14
N ARG A 268 -25.69 -8.87 -1.08
CA ARG A 268 -24.47 -8.13 -0.66
C ARG A 268 -24.09 -8.40 0.80
N LYS A 269 -25.06 -8.50 1.71
CA LYS A 269 -24.78 -8.88 3.11
C LYS A 269 -24.20 -10.29 3.21
N PHE A 270 -24.69 -11.22 2.40
CA PHE A 270 -24.11 -12.55 2.30
C PHE A 270 -22.67 -12.50 1.78
N LEU A 271 -22.38 -11.76 0.70
CA LEU A 271 -21.01 -11.58 0.22
C LEU A 271 -20.10 -10.92 1.27
N GLY A 272 -20.61 -9.90 1.96
CA GLY A 272 -19.90 -9.23 3.05
C GLY A 272 -19.59 -10.17 4.22
N ALA A 273 -20.52 -11.07 4.57
CA ALA A 273 -20.32 -12.08 5.60
C ALA A 273 -19.24 -13.10 5.19
N ILE A 274 -19.28 -13.60 3.96
CA ILE A 274 -18.24 -14.48 3.42
C ILE A 274 -16.88 -13.77 3.45
N CYS A 275 -16.84 -12.51 3.02
CA CYS A 275 -15.63 -11.69 3.05
C CYS A 275 -15.07 -11.52 4.47
N LEU A 276 -15.95 -11.25 5.44
CA LEU A 276 -15.57 -11.08 6.84
C LEU A 276 -14.96 -12.37 7.42
N VAL A 277 -15.56 -13.53 7.11
CA VAL A 277 -15.03 -14.84 7.53
C VAL A 277 -13.68 -15.13 6.86
N GLY A 278 -13.55 -14.86 5.55
CA GLY A 278 -12.29 -15.02 4.84
C GLY A 278 -11.15 -14.19 5.42
N HIS A 279 -11.45 -12.94 5.80
CA HIS A 279 -10.52 -12.07 6.51
C HIS A 279 -10.18 -12.62 7.91
N ALA A 280 -11.20 -13.01 8.69
CA ALA A 280 -11.03 -13.57 10.04
C ALA A 280 -10.07 -14.77 10.07
N ILE A 281 -10.20 -15.68 9.10
CA ILE A 281 -9.36 -16.88 8.99
C ILE A 281 -7.92 -16.52 8.58
N SER A 282 -7.74 -15.41 7.84
CA SER A 282 -6.44 -15.02 7.27
C SER A 282 -5.58 -14.17 8.22
N PHE A 283 -6.15 -13.47 9.20
CA PHE A 283 -5.42 -12.49 10.02
C PHE A 283 -4.22 -13.06 10.77
N TYR A 284 -4.33 -14.26 11.33
CA TYR A 284 -3.21 -14.89 12.05
C TYR A 284 -2.04 -15.17 11.09
N MET A 285 -2.34 -15.72 9.92
CA MET A 285 -1.35 -16.02 8.89
C MET A 285 -0.67 -14.75 8.36
N LEU A 286 -1.45 -13.71 8.07
CA LEU A 286 -0.93 -12.43 7.58
C LEU A 286 0.02 -11.81 8.60
N ARG A 287 -0.36 -11.76 9.88
CA ARG A 287 0.52 -11.26 10.95
C ARG A 287 1.81 -12.06 11.08
N GLN A 288 1.75 -13.39 10.95
CA GLN A 288 2.95 -14.22 10.97
C GLN A 288 3.87 -13.94 9.78
N MET A 289 3.30 -13.71 8.58
CA MET A 289 4.07 -13.32 7.40
C MET A 289 4.79 -11.97 7.56
N GLU A 290 4.17 -11.02 8.25
CA GLU A 290 4.78 -9.73 8.58
C GLU A 290 5.96 -9.92 9.54
N PHE A 291 5.80 -10.68 10.63
CA PHE A 291 6.91 -10.98 11.54
C PHE A 291 8.07 -11.74 10.86
N ASP A 292 7.75 -12.60 9.90
CA ASP A 292 8.76 -13.31 9.11
C ASP A 292 9.46 -12.39 8.09
N ALA A 293 8.77 -11.38 7.55
CA ALA A 293 9.38 -10.34 6.72
C ALA A 293 10.28 -9.41 7.57
N ASP A 294 9.81 -9.00 8.75
CA ASP A 294 10.57 -8.22 9.73
C ASP A 294 11.89 -8.90 10.10
N ARG A 295 11.90 -10.23 10.22
CA ARG A 295 13.14 -10.98 10.48
C ARG A 295 14.22 -10.73 9.44
N TYR A 296 13.88 -10.54 8.17
CA TYR A 296 14.87 -10.22 7.14
C TYR A 296 15.41 -8.80 7.30
N GLU A 297 14.53 -7.82 7.55
CA GLU A 297 14.95 -6.44 7.83
C GLU A 297 15.83 -6.33 9.07
N ILE A 298 15.45 -7.02 10.16
CA ILE A 298 16.15 -7.03 11.44
C ILE A 298 17.50 -7.74 11.29
N ARG A 299 17.56 -8.88 10.61
CA ARG A 299 18.83 -9.58 10.36
C ARG A 299 19.75 -8.83 9.41
N LEU A 300 19.21 -8.04 8.48
CA LEU A 300 20.02 -7.21 7.58
C LEU A 300 20.54 -5.96 8.29
N SER A 301 19.63 -5.17 8.86
CA SER A 301 19.92 -3.81 9.33
C SER A 301 20.10 -3.69 10.84
N GLY A 302 19.70 -4.70 11.60
CA GLY A 302 19.80 -4.75 13.06
C GLY A 302 18.57 -4.21 13.79
N THR A 303 18.31 -4.71 14.99
CA THR A 303 17.13 -4.38 15.82
C THR A 303 17.03 -2.88 16.12
N LYS A 304 18.16 -2.23 16.44
CA LYS A 304 18.18 -0.78 16.71
C LYS A 304 17.80 0.04 15.47
N ASN A 305 18.23 -0.42 14.29
CA ASN A 305 17.90 0.25 13.04
C ASN A 305 16.45 -0.03 12.60
N PHE A 306 15.94 -1.24 12.84
CA PHE A 306 14.53 -1.58 12.60
C PHE A 306 13.61 -0.58 13.31
N LYS A 307 13.81 -0.35 14.62
CA LYS A 307 13.02 0.63 15.39
C LYS A 307 13.08 2.04 14.77
N LYS A 308 14.28 2.52 14.44
CA LYS A 308 14.47 3.82 13.78
C LYS A 308 13.82 3.87 12.40
N SER A 309 13.85 2.78 11.64
CA SER A 309 13.26 2.68 10.30
C SER A 309 11.75 2.72 10.37
N THR A 310 11.13 1.99 11.30
CA THR A 310 9.69 2.03 11.56
C THR A 310 9.23 3.43 11.93
N GLU A 311 9.88 4.08 12.90
CA GLU A 311 9.57 5.46 13.29
C GLU A 311 9.73 6.43 12.09
N ARG A 312 10.81 6.28 11.32
CA ARG A 312 11.08 7.13 10.17
C ARG A 312 10.06 6.94 9.05
N LEU A 313 9.61 5.71 8.82
CA LEU A 313 8.59 5.38 7.82
C LEU A 313 7.25 6.05 8.18
N SER A 314 6.83 6.00 9.45
CA SER A 314 5.64 6.70 9.94
C SER A 314 5.72 8.21 9.71
N LEU A 315 6.87 8.82 10.03
CA LEU A 315 7.08 10.25 9.82
C LEU A 315 7.04 10.65 8.34
N ILE A 316 7.65 9.85 7.45
CA ILE A 316 7.58 10.11 6.01
C ILE A 316 6.15 9.97 5.49
N GLY A 317 5.40 8.97 5.97
CA GLY A 317 3.98 8.81 5.63
C GLY A 317 3.14 10.01 6.03
N ILE A 318 3.38 10.59 7.20
CA ILE A 318 2.70 11.80 7.68
C ILE A 318 3.10 13.02 6.86
N GLY A 319 4.39 13.26 6.65
CA GLY A 319 4.88 14.37 5.84
C GLY A 319 4.33 14.32 4.41
N PHE A 320 4.20 13.11 3.86
CA PHE A 320 3.53 12.90 2.58
C PHE A 320 2.04 13.22 2.64
N GLN A 321 1.30 12.73 3.64
CA GLN A 321 -0.14 13.01 3.76
C GLN A 321 -0.43 14.51 3.92
N MET A 322 0.40 15.23 4.69
CA MET A 322 0.31 16.69 4.80
C MET A 322 0.53 17.34 3.42
N ALA A 323 1.62 16.99 2.75
CA ALA A 323 1.90 17.50 1.41
C ALA A 323 0.77 17.22 0.41
N ILE A 324 0.10 16.06 0.49
CA ILE A 324 -1.05 15.73 -0.34
C ILE A 324 -2.27 16.59 -0.02
N ASN A 325 -2.53 16.85 1.27
CA ASN A 325 -3.65 17.69 1.69
C ASN A 325 -3.47 19.14 1.21
N ASP A 326 -2.23 19.62 1.15
CA ASP A 326 -1.89 20.98 0.74
C ASP A 326 -1.93 21.18 -0.80
N ILE A 327 -1.98 20.10 -1.60
CA ILE A 327 -1.93 20.19 -3.07
C ILE A 327 -3.02 21.09 -3.64
N GLU A 328 -4.25 20.98 -3.16
CA GLU A 328 -5.38 21.72 -3.73
C GLU A 328 -5.23 23.23 -3.49
N GLU A 329 -4.86 23.61 -2.27
CA GLU A 329 -4.57 24.99 -1.90
C GLU A 329 -3.38 25.55 -2.68
N LEU A 330 -2.24 24.85 -2.66
CA LEU A 330 -1.04 25.25 -3.41
C LEU A 330 -1.27 25.31 -4.92
N TYR A 331 -2.20 24.52 -5.45
CA TYR A 331 -2.59 24.60 -6.85
C TYR A 331 -3.40 25.86 -7.16
N ASN A 332 -4.36 26.19 -6.30
CA ASN A 332 -5.17 27.41 -6.44
C ASN A 332 -4.32 28.68 -6.30
N GLU A 333 -3.25 28.64 -5.51
CA GLU A 333 -2.27 29.73 -5.36
C GLU A 333 -1.20 29.78 -6.47
N GLU A 334 -1.20 28.83 -7.41
CA GLU A 334 -0.14 28.67 -8.42
C GLU A 334 1.28 28.48 -7.82
N ARG A 335 1.36 27.80 -6.68
CA ARG A 335 2.58 27.54 -5.89
C ARG A 335 2.85 26.04 -5.67
N LEU A 336 2.49 25.19 -6.64
CA LEU A 336 2.75 23.75 -6.52
C LEU A 336 4.25 23.45 -6.48
N PRO A 337 4.72 22.58 -5.57
CA PRO A 337 6.12 22.20 -5.50
C PRO A 337 6.49 21.31 -6.70
N ASP A 338 7.59 21.63 -7.38
CA ASP A 338 8.08 20.84 -8.51
C ASP A 338 8.77 19.53 -8.13
N ASN A 339 9.05 19.32 -6.84
CA ASN A 339 9.59 18.10 -6.24
C ASN A 339 8.78 17.70 -5.00
N LEU A 340 7.67 16.99 -5.20
CA LEU A 340 6.77 16.55 -4.13
C LEU A 340 7.44 15.63 -3.10
N PRO A 341 8.27 14.63 -3.48
CA PRO A 341 8.99 13.81 -2.51
C PRO A 341 9.87 14.64 -1.55
N ASN A 342 10.63 15.60 -2.08
CA ASN A 342 11.45 16.48 -1.24
C ASN A 342 10.57 17.37 -0.35
N PHE A 343 9.53 17.98 -0.92
CA PHE A 343 8.59 18.82 -0.17
C PHE A 343 7.95 18.08 1.02
N ALA A 344 7.53 16.83 0.82
CA ALA A 344 6.99 15.97 1.87
C ALA A 344 8.01 15.71 2.99
N VAL A 345 9.24 15.33 2.64
CA VAL A 345 10.28 14.99 3.63
C VAL A 345 10.77 16.22 4.39
N THR A 346 10.96 17.36 3.72
CA THR A 346 11.40 18.61 4.36
C THR A 346 10.30 19.26 5.20
N SER A 347 9.06 18.78 5.10
CA SER A 347 7.95 19.25 5.97
C SER A 347 7.89 18.50 7.30
N ILE A 348 8.56 17.35 7.44
CA ILE A 348 8.58 16.54 8.67
C ILE A 348 9.04 17.33 9.91
N PRO A 349 10.12 18.15 9.86
CA PRO A 349 10.56 18.91 11.03
C PRO A 349 9.54 19.94 11.52
N ASN A 350 8.57 20.32 10.68
CA ASN A 350 7.56 21.33 10.98
C ASN A 350 6.29 20.73 11.59
N ILE A 351 6.24 19.41 11.76
CA ILE A 351 5.14 18.76 12.47
C ILE A 351 5.16 19.23 13.93
N PRO A 352 4.04 19.75 14.47
CA PRO A 352 3.98 20.20 15.85
C PRO A 352 4.43 19.12 16.84
N SER A 353 5.26 19.48 17.82
CA SER A 353 5.79 18.52 18.81
C SER A 353 4.69 17.81 19.59
N GLU A 354 3.61 18.52 19.93
CA GLU A 354 2.43 17.95 20.59
C GLU A 354 1.77 16.85 19.73
N PHE A 355 1.73 17.04 18.41
CA PHE A 355 1.21 16.02 17.49
C PHE A 355 2.13 14.81 17.43
N LEU A 356 3.46 15.03 17.39
CA LEU A 356 4.45 13.94 17.44
C LEU A 356 4.37 13.15 18.75
N GLU A 357 4.17 13.80 19.89
CA GLU A 357 3.99 13.14 21.19
C GLU A 357 2.71 12.32 21.24
N LYS A 358 1.59 12.88 20.79
CA LYS A 358 0.31 12.16 20.69
C LYS A 358 0.42 10.94 19.79
N MET A 359 1.11 11.07 18.66
CA MET A 359 1.34 9.96 17.73
C MET A 359 2.20 8.86 18.36
N LYS A 360 3.33 9.21 18.98
CA LYS A 360 4.20 8.25 19.66
C LYS A 360 3.43 7.50 20.74
N LYS A 361 2.68 8.23 21.58
CA LYS A 361 1.81 7.64 22.60
C LYS A 361 0.79 6.69 21.97
N HIS A 362 0.13 7.10 20.88
CA HIS A 362 -0.80 6.24 20.17
C HIS A 362 -0.12 4.96 19.65
N GLN A 363 1.05 5.05 19.03
CA GLN A 363 1.80 3.87 18.56
C GLN A 363 2.20 2.93 19.70
N GLU A 364 2.60 3.47 20.86
CA GLU A 364 2.98 2.70 22.05
C GLU A 364 1.78 2.04 22.75
N GLU A 365 0.60 2.66 22.71
CA GLU A 365 -0.61 2.16 23.37
C GLU A 365 -1.44 1.24 22.46
N GLN A 366 -1.23 1.30 21.14
CA GLN A 366 -2.03 0.55 20.17
C GLN A 366 -1.88 -0.96 20.37
N GLN A 367 -3.03 -1.64 20.47
CA GLN A 367 -3.12 -3.09 20.48
C GLN A 367 -3.60 -3.60 19.13
N THR A 368 -3.04 -4.72 18.67
CA THR A 368 -3.50 -5.38 17.46
C THR A 368 -4.90 -5.92 17.69
N ALA A 369 -5.90 -5.29 17.08
CA ALA A 369 -7.26 -5.80 17.13
C ALA A 369 -7.33 -7.15 16.39
N TRP A 370 -8.28 -7.99 16.78
CA TRP A 370 -8.44 -9.33 16.19
C TRP A 370 -8.63 -9.31 14.67
N HIS A 371 -9.08 -8.18 14.11
CA HIS A 371 -9.37 -7.98 12.70
C HIS A 371 -8.29 -7.19 11.92
N HIS A 372 -7.17 -6.86 12.54
CA HIS A 372 -6.06 -6.21 11.82
C HIS A 372 -5.25 -7.25 11.03
N THR A 373 -4.94 -6.92 9.77
CA THR A 373 -4.12 -7.76 8.89
C THR A 373 -2.63 -7.63 9.18
N HIS A 374 -2.22 -6.49 9.72
CA HIS A 374 -0.84 -6.21 10.14
C HIS A 374 -0.78 -6.11 11.67
N PRO A 375 0.31 -6.61 12.30
CA PRO A 375 0.57 -6.34 13.71
C PRO A 375 0.89 -4.85 13.90
N THR A 376 0.64 -4.32 15.09
CA THR A 376 1.01 -2.94 15.42
C THR A 376 2.53 -2.77 15.46
N ASP A 377 3.00 -1.52 15.25
CA ASP A 377 4.42 -1.18 15.36
C ASP A 377 5.00 -1.61 16.71
N ARG A 378 4.22 -1.46 17.80
CA ARG A 378 4.57 -1.96 19.13
C ARG A 378 4.89 -3.45 19.14
N GLU A 379 4.04 -4.29 18.57
CA GLU A 379 4.25 -5.74 18.54
C GLU A 379 5.45 -6.11 17.66
N ARG A 380 5.62 -5.42 16.52
CA ARG A 380 6.76 -5.60 15.62
C ARG A 380 8.08 -5.22 16.29
N ILE A 381 8.13 -4.08 16.97
CA ILE A 381 9.30 -3.61 17.73
C ILE A 381 9.61 -4.58 18.89
N ALA A 382 8.59 -5.01 19.65
CA ALA A 382 8.80 -6.00 20.72
C ALA A 382 9.30 -7.35 20.20
N HIS A 383 8.86 -7.78 19.01
CA HIS A 383 9.41 -8.96 18.34
C HIS A 383 10.86 -8.75 17.88
N ALA A 384 11.20 -7.56 17.39
CA ALA A 384 12.56 -7.20 17.02
C ALA A 384 13.52 -7.15 18.21
N GLU A 385 13.06 -6.62 19.35
CA GLU A 385 13.81 -6.59 20.61
C GLU A 385 14.10 -8.01 21.13
N LYS A 386 13.17 -8.95 20.95
CA LYS A 386 13.41 -10.37 21.29
C LYS A 386 14.43 -11.06 20.38
N LEU A 387 14.58 -10.61 19.14
CA LEU A 387 15.56 -11.17 18.20
C LEU A 387 16.98 -10.66 18.47
N ASP A 388 17.12 -9.47 19.05
CA ASP A 388 18.38 -8.82 19.45
C ASP A 388 19.53 -9.02 18.45
N ALA A 389 19.29 -8.68 17.19
CA ALA A 389 20.26 -8.85 16.12
C ALA A 389 21.02 -7.55 15.86
N GLU A 390 22.34 -7.62 15.68
CA GLU A 390 23.17 -6.48 15.30
C GLU A 390 22.97 -6.05 13.83
N GLY A 391 22.56 -6.98 12.98
CA GLY A 391 22.42 -6.81 11.53
C GLY A 391 23.68 -7.24 10.77
N SER A 392 23.51 -7.85 9.59
CA SER A 392 24.61 -8.29 8.74
C SER A 392 25.29 -7.15 7.98
N MET A 393 24.61 -6.00 7.80
CA MET A 393 25.22 -4.80 7.23
C MET A 393 26.29 -4.22 8.17
N ARG A 394 27.56 -4.54 7.87
CA ARG A 394 28.75 -4.01 8.56
C ARG A 394 29.34 -2.87 7.75
N SER A 395 29.34 -1.67 8.32
CA SER A 395 29.86 -0.46 7.70
C SER A 395 30.88 0.18 8.62
N ASP A 396 32.16 -0.13 8.40
CA ASP A 396 33.26 0.43 9.21
C ASP A 396 33.51 1.90 8.89
N THR A 397 33.04 2.37 7.74
CA THR A 397 33.28 3.72 7.20
C THR A 397 32.05 4.62 7.25
N GLY A 398 30.92 4.15 7.79
CA GLY A 398 29.69 4.93 7.95
C GLY A 398 28.93 5.24 6.65
N VAL A 399 29.30 4.59 5.53
CA VAL A 399 28.63 4.78 4.23
C VAL A 399 27.18 4.30 4.21
N ASP A 400 26.78 3.43 5.13
CA ASP A 400 25.39 3.04 5.39
C ASP A 400 24.50 4.19 5.91
N GLN A 401 25.10 5.25 6.47
CA GLN A 401 24.41 6.44 6.95
C GLN A 401 24.20 7.50 5.87
N LEU A 402 24.73 7.30 4.66
CA LEU A 402 24.47 8.20 3.53
C LEU A 402 22.96 8.23 3.20
N PRO A 403 22.44 9.34 2.65
CA PRO A 403 21.06 9.39 2.16
C PRO A 403 20.82 8.30 1.10
N ALA A 404 19.69 7.61 1.14
CA ALA A 404 19.37 6.55 0.19
C ALA A 404 19.27 7.06 -1.27
N SER A 405 19.09 8.36 -1.46
CA SER A 405 19.14 9.02 -2.78
C SER A 405 20.45 8.79 -3.54
N VAL A 406 21.57 8.46 -2.86
CA VAL A 406 22.85 8.13 -3.51
C VAL A 406 22.79 6.86 -4.38
N LEU A 407 21.79 5.99 -4.16
CA LEU A 407 21.57 4.78 -4.95
C LEU A 407 20.99 5.10 -6.34
N PHE A 408 20.43 6.29 -6.53
CA PHE A 408 19.69 6.66 -7.74
C PHE A 408 20.54 7.55 -8.66
N HIS A 409 20.37 7.37 -9.97
CA HIS A 409 20.96 8.28 -10.95
C HIS A 409 20.10 9.55 -11.08
N GLU A 410 20.70 10.72 -10.88
CA GLU A 410 20.04 12.03 -10.98
C GLU A 410 18.71 12.11 -10.20
N PHE A 411 18.75 11.72 -8.92
CA PHE A 411 17.57 11.58 -8.05
C PHE A 411 16.60 12.78 -8.10
N ASP A 412 17.09 14.02 -8.03
CA ASP A 412 16.22 15.20 -8.08
C ASP A 412 15.48 15.35 -9.40
N LYS A 413 16.11 15.02 -10.53
CA LYS A 413 15.44 15.03 -11.84
C LYS A 413 14.36 13.95 -11.90
N LEU A 414 14.64 12.77 -11.34
CA LEU A 414 13.67 11.68 -11.24
C LEU A 414 12.46 12.07 -10.38
N CYS A 415 12.69 12.74 -9.25
CA CYS A 415 11.63 13.25 -8.38
C CYS A 415 10.77 14.30 -9.09
N ARG A 416 11.37 15.26 -9.79
CA ARG A 416 10.63 16.30 -10.53
C ARG A 416 9.79 15.72 -11.67
N ALA A 417 10.38 14.80 -12.44
CA ALA A 417 9.67 14.11 -13.52
C ALA A 417 8.50 13.26 -13.00
N SER A 418 8.67 12.57 -11.88
CA SER A 418 7.63 11.76 -11.26
C SER A 418 6.53 12.62 -10.62
N THR A 419 6.91 13.76 -10.03
CA THR A 419 5.98 14.75 -9.47
C THR A 419 5.05 15.31 -10.54
N THR A 420 5.61 15.66 -11.71
CA THR A 420 4.81 16.16 -12.84
C THR A 420 3.76 15.14 -13.27
N LYS A 421 4.14 13.86 -13.41
CA LYS A 421 3.20 12.78 -13.74
C LYS A 421 2.14 12.55 -12.66
N PHE A 422 2.56 12.61 -11.40
CA PHE A 422 1.65 12.50 -10.27
C PHE A 422 0.56 13.57 -10.32
N TYR A 423 0.91 14.82 -10.63
CA TYR A 423 -0.06 15.90 -10.80
C TYR A 423 -0.91 15.76 -12.05
N GLU A 424 -0.35 15.36 -13.19
CA GLU A 424 -1.11 15.07 -14.42
C GLU A 424 -2.20 14.01 -14.16
N GLU A 425 -1.92 12.98 -13.36
CA GLU A 425 -2.88 11.95 -12.99
C GLU A 425 -3.89 12.42 -11.93
N ARG A 426 -3.46 13.21 -10.94
CA ARG A 426 -4.26 13.63 -9.79
C ARG A 426 -5.22 14.79 -10.12
N LEU A 427 -4.72 15.78 -10.84
CA LEU A 427 -5.44 17.02 -11.19
C LEU A 427 -6.09 16.94 -12.58
N GLY A 428 -5.73 15.92 -13.38
CA GLY A 428 -6.35 15.66 -14.67
C GLY A 428 -6.01 16.70 -15.75
N THR A 429 -6.95 16.91 -16.67
CA THR A 429 -6.78 17.78 -17.85
C THR A 429 -6.55 19.25 -17.51
N ASP A 430 -6.88 19.67 -16.30
CA ASP A 430 -6.79 21.07 -15.89
C ASP A 430 -5.40 21.44 -15.39
N PHE A 431 -4.50 20.47 -15.18
CA PHE A 431 -3.14 20.69 -14.67
C PHE A 431 -2.30 21.59 -15.59
N LYS A 432 -1.86 22.73 -15.07
CA LYS A 432 -0.93 23.64 -15.75
C LYS A 432 0.48 23.54 -15.17
N LYS A 433 1.46 23.19 -16.02
CA LYS A 433 2.89 23.16 -15.62
C LYS A 433 3.43 24.52 -15.16
N SER A 434 2.77 25.63 -15.54
CA SER A 434 3.12 26.97 -15.08
C SER A 434 2.88 27.20 -13.58
N CYS A 435 2.06 26.37 -12.92
CA CYS A 435 1.82 26.43 -11.48
C CYS A 435 2.96 25.81 -10.66
N LEU A 436 3.92 25.12 -11.32
CA LEU A 436 5.07 24.54 -10.65
C LEU A 436 6.04 25.65 -10.22
N ARG A 437 6.54 25.52 -8.99
CA ARG A 437 7.55 26.39 -8.37
C ARG A 437 8.66 25.52 -7.81
N ASN A 438 9.86 26.11 -7.76
CA ASN A 438 11.01 25.43 -7.20
C ASN A 438 10.77 25.11 -5.72
N THR A 439 10.78 23.81 -5.39
CA THR A 439 10.50 23.34 -4.02
C THR A 439 11.42 23.96 -2.97
N ASP A 440 12.71 24.17 -3.27
CA ASP A 440 13.66 24.74 -2.30
C ASP A 440 13.34 26.21 -2.01
N ALA A 441 12.84 26.95 -3.00
CA ALA A 441 12.37 28.32 -2.82
C ALA A 441 11.11 28.38 -1.94
N LEU A 442 10.13 27.50 -2.19
CA LEU A 442 8.90 27.42 -1.39
C LEU A 442 9.19 27.07 0.07
N ILE A 443 10.09 26.11 0.31
CA ILE A 443 10.50 25.73 1.67
C ILE A 443 11.15 26.93 2.37
N LYS A 444 12.05 27.64 1.69
CA LYS A 444 12.74 28.79 2.25
C LYS A 444 11.77 29.93 2.62
N GLU A 445 10.79 30.20 1.76
CA GLU A 445 9.76 31.22 2.00
C GLU A 445 8.91 30.86 3.23
N ARG A 446 8.42 29.61 3.29
CA ARG A 446 7.67 29.10 4.45
C ARG A 446 8.47 29.20 5.75
N ASP A 447 9.75 28.82 5.72
CA ASP A 447 10.61 28.87 6.91
C ASP A 447 10.84 30.34 7.37
N GLN A 448 10.86 31.30 6.43
CA GLN A 448 10.92 32.73 6.74
C GLN A 448 9.61 33.23 7.37
N ASP A 449 8.46 32.84 6.83
CA ASP A 449 7.14 33.21 7.37
C ASP A 449 6.95 32.66 8.79
N TYR A 450 7.40 31.43 9.03
CA TYR A 450 7.33 30.81 10.35
C TYR A 450 8.19 31.53 11.40
N GLU A 451 9.42 31.91 11.04
CA GLU A 451 10.29 32.69 11.94
C GLU A 451 9.77 34.12 12.15
N ALA A 452 9.13 34.73 11.15
CA ALA A 452 8.46 36.01 11.29
C ALA A 452 7.24 35.94 12.23
N GLY A 453 6.43 34.88 12.13
CA GLY A 453 5.30 34.63 13.03
C GLY A 453 5.74 34.47 14.50
N LYS A 454 6.79 33.67 14.74
CA LYS A 454 7.40 33.55 16.08
C LYS A 454 7.92 34.88 16.63
N ALA A 455 8.42 35.77 15.76
CA ALA A 455 8.89 37.07 16.19
C ALA A 455 7.73 37.97 16.62
N LEU A 456 6.57 37.88 15.95
CA LEU A 456 5.35 38.59 16.34
C LEU A 456 4.77 38.09 17.66
N ASP A 457 4.75 36.77 17.91
CA ASP A 457 4.25 36.19 19.18
C ASP A 457 5.10 36.53 20.41
N ARG A 458 6.30 37.09 20.21
CA ARG A 458 7.20 37.53 21.30
C ARG A 458 6.95 38.98 21.75
N TYR A 459 6.13 39.74 21.02
CA TYR A 459 5.71 41.10 21.34
C TYR A 459 4.24 41.11 21.75
#